data_AF-A0AAU3QB48-F1
#
_entry.id   AF-A0AAU3QB48-F1
#
_cell.length_a   1.000
_cell.length_b   1.000
_cell.length_c   1.000
_cell.angle_alpha   90.00
_cell.angle_beta   90.00
_cell.angle_gamma   90.00
#
_symmetry.space_group_name_H-M   'P 1'
#
loop_
_entity.id
_entity.type
_entity.pdbx_description
1 polymer ?
#
loop_
_entity_poly.entity_id
_entity_poly.type
_entity_poly.pdbx_seq_one_letter_code
_entity_poly.pdbx_strand_id
1 'polypeptide(L)'
;MRNIFGIFDILHIVTGSPISYAVLSSGIPDDPNLGAAPEDSPEVPVMYTARSLAALEVAGLAAQVSDAARALAPRALDSEAHGALLADAIAVRALADRFVAAAAVAERGNEATWRELGDAAGMSGSTAHSTWKSAEADWETAYLDVLSAAVLGDPDLDATRRAARLDTWIGAHGGDESAPGPVAARLELLSTDGEAEQLARLDTRLLEQDTEPDPELYAALVLRRAEVDEALAAALAPRLRREQLRRAAANRAYARELVAELPAAVAARYRERLDTPKIAEYASSDVPAPVPIPTVVASIGPTESATAESDSAPPL
;
A
#
# COMPACT_ATOMS: atom_id res chain seq x y z
N MET A 1 15.21 -0.75 -33.44
CA MET A 1 14.12 0.24 -33.37
C MET A 1 12.80 -0.46 -33.66
N ARG A 2 12.15 -1.01 -32.63
CA ARG A 2 10.80 -1.60 -32.72
C ARG A 2 9.82 -0.58 -32.13
N ASN A 3 8.84 -0.18 -32.95
CA ASN A 3 7.71 0.65 -32.55
C ASN A 3 6.83 -0.11 -31.55
N ILE A 4 6.70 0.41 -30.33
CA ILE A 4 5.67 0.04 -29.37
C ILE A 4 4.94 1.34 -29.01
N PHE A 5 3.89 1.64 -29.77
CA PHE A 5 2.87 2.61 -29.39
C PHE A 5 1.52 1.95 -29.65
N GLY A 6 0.74 1.78 -28.59
CA GLY A 6 -0.65 1.38 -28.72
C GLY A 6 -1.21 0.79 -27.43
N ILE A 7 -2.25 1.46 -26.92
CA ILE A 7 -3.21 1.02 -25.90
C ILE A 7 -2.84 1.42 -24.47
N PHE A 8 -3.23 2.64 -24.06
CA PHE A 8 -3.91 2.85 -22.78
C PHE A 8 -4.85 4.06 -22.92
N ASP A 9 -6.13 3.74 -23.04
CA ASP A 9 -7.24 4.67 -22.88
C ASP A 9 -8.34 3.80 -22.25
N ILE A 10 -8.63 3.98 -20.95
CA ILE A 10 -9.85 3.52 -20.24
C ILE A 10 -9.91 4.16 -18.84
N LEU A 11 -10.95 5.00 -18.68
CA LEU A 11 -11.75 5.37 -17.50
C LEU A 11 -11.08 5.69 -16.15
N HIS A 12 -11.10 7.00 -15.84
CA HIS A 12 -11.52 7.49 -14.53
C HIS A 12 -13.02 7.22 -14.32
N ILE A 13 -13.39 6.58 -13.21
CA ILE A 13 -14.60 6.76 -12.37
C ILE A 13 -14.59 5.62 -11.34
N VAL A 14 -14.42 5.94 -10.05
CA VAL A 14 -15.24 5.51 -8.88
C VAL A 14 -14.59 6.13 -7.64
N THR A 15 -15.24 7.12 -7.04
CA THR A 15 -14.99 7.53 -5.65
C THR A 15 -15.70 6.55 -4.72
N GLY A 16 -14.98 5.56 -4.20
CA GLY A 16 -15.47 4.60 -3.22
C GLY A 16 -14.88 4.87 -1.84
N SER A 17 -15.73 5.06 -0.83
CA SER A 17 -15.29 5.09 0.58
C SER A 17 -14.58 3.79 0.96
N PRO A 18 -13.53 3.82 1.79
CA PRO A 18 -12.93 2.60 2.31
C PRO A 18 -13.92 1.88 3.22
N ILE A 19 -14.31 0.66 2.85
CA ILE A 19 -15.01 -0.27 3.74
C ILE A 19 -13.97 -0.77 4.73
N SER A 20 -14.07 -0.35 5.99
CA SER A 20 -13.26 -0.90 7.08
C SER A 20 -13.65 -2.36 7.31
N TYR A 21 -12.72 -3.28 7.01
CA TYR A 21 -12.83 -4.67 7.42
C TYR A 21 -12.43 -4.78 8.89
N ALA A 22 -13.40 -4.69 9.79
CA ALA A 22 -13.22 -5.23 11.13
C ALA A 22 -13.29 -6.76 11.03
N VAL A 23 -12.14 -7.44 11.11
CA VAL A 23 -12.09 -8.89 11.32
C VAL A 23 -12.63 -9.16 12.72
N LEU A 24 -13.94 -9.36 12.82
CA LEU A 24 -14.59 -9.90 14.01
C LEU A 24 -14.24 -11.39 14.09
N SER A 25 -13.12 -11.69 14.74
CA SER A 25 -12.82 -13.03 15.24
C SER A 25 -13.73 -13.30 16.43
N SER A 26 -15.00 -13.62 16.17
CA SER A 26 -15.95 -14.04 17.19
C SER A 26 -16.73 -15.27 16.73
N GLY A 27 -16.34 -16.42 17.27
CA GLY A 27 -17.20 -17.61 17.37
C GLY A 27 -17.31 -18.47 16.11
N ILE A 28 -16.18 -19.02 15.64
CA ILE A 28 -16.26 -20.26 14.86
C ILE A 28 -16.53 -21.39 15.86
N PRO A 29 -17.62 -22.16 15.73
CA PRO A 29 -17.86 -23.31 16.59
C PRO A 29 -16.74 -24.34 16.38
N ASP A 30 -16.16 -24.83 17.49
CA ASP A 30 -15.19 -25.93 17.49
C ASP A 30 -15.84 -27.17 16.85
N ASP A 31 -15.68 -27.34 15.54
CA ASP A 31 -16.02 -28.58 14.84
C ASP A 31 -14.80 -29.52 14.90
N PRO A 32 -14.81 -30.56 15.75
CA PRO A 32 -13.67 -31.46 15.92
C PRO A 32 -13.41 -32.36 14.71
N ASN A 33 -14.19 -32.24 13.62
CA ASN A 33 -14.04 -33.01 12.39
C ASN A 33 -13.50 -32.20 11.18
N LEU A 34 -13.13 -30.93 11.36
CA LEU A 34 -12.30 -30.24 10.37
C LEU A 34 -10.88 -30.81 10.47
N GLY A 35 -10.61 -31.84 9.67
CA GLY A 35 -9.27 -32.39 9.51
C GLY A 35 -8.29 -31.24 9.30
N ALA A 36 -7.17 -31.26 10.05
CA ALA A 36 -6.14 -30.23 10.00
C ALA A 36 -5.93 -29.81 8.55
N ALA A 37 -6.30 -28.56 8.23
CA ALA A 37 -5.99 -27.99 6.94
C ALA A 37 -4.48 -28.18 6.72
N PRO A 38 -4.03 -28.58 5.52
CA PRO A 38 -2.61 -28.76 5.27
C PRO A 38 -1.89 -27.47 5.68
N GLU A 39 -1.06 -27.54 6.73
CA GLU A 39 -0.34 -26.38 7.28
C GLU A 39 0.66 -25.77 6.28
N ASP A 40 0.82 -26.38 5.11
CA ASP A 40 1.75 -26.01 4.05
C ASP A 40 1.10 -25.32 2.83
N SER A 41 -0.15 -24.83 2.94
CA SER A 41 -0.68 -23.96 1.88
C SER A 41 0.23 -22.72 1.77
N PRO A 42 0.81 -22.43 0.58
CA PRO A 42 1.74 -21.34 0.43
C PRO A 42 1.02 -20.02 0.77
N GLU A 43 1.40 -19.41 1.89
CA GLU A 43 0.83 -18.14 2.33
C GLU A 43 0.94 -17.13 1.19
N VAL A 44 -0.20 -16.58 0.77
CA VAL A 44 -0.20 -15.53 -0.23
C VAL A 44 0.49 -14.32 0.38
N PRO A 45 1.56 -13.77 -0.24
CA PRO A 45 2.24 -12.62 0.31
C PRO A 45 1.24 -11.47 0.45
N VAL A 46 1.12 -10.99 1.69
CA VAL A 46 0.22 -9.89 2.05
C VAL A 46 0.90 -8.58 1.66
N MET A 47 0.32 -7.85 0.71
CA MET A 47 0.81 -6.52 0.33
C MET A 47 0.04 -5.44 1.07
N TYR A 48 0.77 -4.48 1.63
CA TYR A 48 0.21 -3.31 2.29
C TYR A 48 0.19 -2.11 1.34
N THR A 49 -0.71 -1.16 1.59
CA THR A 49 -0.74 0.08 0.81
C THR A 49 0.53 0.91 1.03
N ALA A 50 0.94 1.68 0.01
CA ALA A 50 2.03 2.66 0.14
C ALA A 50 1.82 3.59 1.34
N ARG A 51 0.57 4.01 1.55
CA ARG A 51 0.12 4.78 2.72
C ARG A 51 0.44 4.08 4.04
N SER A 52 0.08 2.81 4.17
CA SER A 52 0.32 2.04 5.41
C SER A 52 1.80 1.87 5.69
N LEU A 53 2.60 1.62 4.65
CA LEU A 53 4.06 1.51 4.80
C LEU A 53 4.69 2.86 5.17
N ALA A 54 4.21 3.96 4.60
CA ALA A 54 4.67 5.31 4.94
C ALA A 54 4.32 5.65 6.40
N ALA A 55 3.09 5.36 6.84
CA ALA A 55 2.66 5.52 8.22
C ALA A 55 3.51 4.66 9.19
N LEU A 56 3.85 3.43 8.78
CA LEU A 56 4.71 2.53 9.55
C LEU A 56 6.16 3.04 9.65
N GLU A 57 6.67 3.68 8.60
CA GLU A 57 7.98 4.36 8.62
C GLU A 57 7.96 5.56 9.56
N VAL A 58 6.93 6.39 9.50
CA VAL A 58 6.73 7.54 10.40
C VAL A 58 6.68 7.10 11.85
N ALA A 59 5.90 6.07 12.17
CA ALA A 59 5.81 5.51 13.53
C ALA A 59 7.15 4.94 14.00
N GLY A 60 7.87 4.22 13.12
CA GLY A 60 9.21 3.71 13.38
C GLY A 60 10.23 4.80 13.70
N LEU A 61 10.22 5.91 12.95
CA LEU A 61 11.09 7.06 13.17
C LEU A 61 10.70 7.82 14.43
N ALA A 62 9.41 7.98 14.72
CA ALA A 62 8.94 8.60 15.97
C ALA A 62 9.44 7.84 17.21
N ALA A 63 9.35 6.50 17.20
CA ALA A 63 9.88 5.66 18.26
C ALA A 63 11.40 5.84 18.43
N GLN A 64 12.17 5.84 17.33
CA GLN A 64 13.61 6.08 17.35
C GLN A 64 14.00 7.46 17.89
N VAL A 65 13.30 8.51 17.48
CA VAL A 65 13.51 9.88 18.00
C VAL A 65 13.24 9.91 19.50
N SER A 66 12.16 9.27 19.95
CA SER A 66 11.81 9.18 21.37
C SER A 66 12.87 8.44 22.18
N ASP A 67 13.32 7.26 21.72
CA ASP A 67 14.36 6.48 22.37
C ASP A 67 15.69 7.24 22.43
N ALA A 68 16.06 7.90 21.33
CA ALA A 68 17.27 8.72 21.28
C ALA A 68 17.19 9.91 22.24
N ALA A 69 16.04 10.59 22.34
CA ALA A 69 15.84 11.69 23.28
C ALA A 69 15.86 11.20 24.74
N ARG A 70 15.23 10.07 25.06
CA ARG A 70 15.26 9.47 26.41
C ARG A 70 16.68 9.07 26.81
N ALA A 71 17.48 8.56 25.87
CA ALA A 71 18.87 8.20 26.13
C ALA A 71 19.76 9.40 26.55
N LEU A 72 19.31 10.64 26.31
CA LEU A 72 19.98 11.85 26.79
C LEU A 72 19.65 12.19 28.24
N ALA A 73 18.51 11.72 28.76
CA ALA A 73 17.97 12.12 30.05
C ALA A 73 18.22 11.08 31.16
N PRO A 74 18.85 11.47 32.28
CA PRO A 74 19.98 12.38 32.41
C PRO A 74 21.26 11.56 32.32
N ARG A 75 21.95 11.57 31.17
CA ARG A 75 23.38 11.27 31.16
C ARG A 75 24.01 12.37 32.01
N ALA A 76 24.48 12.01 33.20
CA ALA A 76 25.16 12.94 34.09
C ALA A 76 26.21 13.70 33.26
N LEU A 77 26.24 15.02 33.40
CA LEU A 77 27.22 15.91 32.73
C LEU A 77 28.67 15.59 33.13
N ASP A 78 28.87 14.54 33.93
CA ASP A 78 30.10 13.99 34.48
C ASP A 78 30.97 13.25 33.44
N SER A 79 30.56 13.24 32.17
CA SER A 79 31.39 12.75 31.08
C SER A 79 32.59 13.69 30.85
N GLU A 80 33.81 13.20 31.10
CA GLU A 80 35.07 13.90 30.75
C GLU A 80 35.20 14.15 29.23
N ALA A 81 34.38 13.51 28.40
CA ALA A 81 34.34 13.73 26.96
C ALA A 81 33.61 15.03 26.61
N HIS A 82 34.35 16.13 26.51
CA HIS A 82 33.87 17.40 25.97
C HIS A 82 33.24 17.19 24.57
N GLY A 83 32.06 17.77 24.34
CA GLY A 83 31.37 17.73 23.04
C GLY A 83 30.46 16.53 22.79
N ALA A 84 30.48 15.49 23.64
CA ALA A 84 29.63 14.31 23.48
C ALA A 84 28.13 14.65 23.45
N LEU A 85 27.67 15.52 24.36
CA LEU A 85 26.27 15.98 24.39
C LEU A 85 25.85 16.70 23.10
N LEU A 86 26.76 17.50 22.51
CA LEU A 86 26.47 18.19 21.25
C LEU A 86 26.37 17.18 20.09
N ALA A 87 27.27 16.20 20.04
CA ALA A 87 27.21 15.14 19.03
C ALA A 87 25.90 14.34 19.13
N ASP A 88 25.51 13.97 20.35
CA ASP A 88 24.24 13.28 20.62
C ASP A 88 23.03 14.15 20.21
N ALA A 89 23.02 15.45 20.53
CA ALA A 89 21.96 16.38 20.13
C ALA A 89 21.86 16.55 18.61
N ILE A 90 23.01 16.57 17.90
CA ILE A 90 23.05 16.59 16.43
C ILE A 90 22.44 15.30 15.86
N ALA A 91 22.73 14.14 16.47
CA ALA A 91 22.15 12.87 16.04
C ALA A 91 20.61 12.84 16.23
N VAL A 92 20.11 13.33 17.38
CA VAL A 92 18.67 13.46 17.62
C VAL A 92 18.02 14.40 16.61
N ARG A 93 18.65 15.54 16.32
CA ARG A 93 18.16 16.47 15.29
C ARG A 93 18.08 15.81 13.92
N ALA A 94 19.11 15.08 13.50
CA ALA A 94 19.10 14.38 12.22
C ALA A 94 17.98 13.32 12.13
N LEU A 95 17.69 12.62 13.22
CA LEU A 95 16.53 11.71 13.29
C LEU A 95 15.20 12.46 13.23
N ALA A 96 15.09 13.61 13.90
CA ALA A 96 13.90 14.45 13.85
C ALA A 96 13.66 15.00 12.43
N ASP A 97 14.72 15.43 11.73
CA ASP A 97 14.62 15.91 10.34
C ASP A 97 14.14 14.79 9.41
N ARG A 98 14.64 13.55 9.59
CA ARG A 98 14.16 12.37 8.85
C ARG A 98 12.70 12.04 9.17
N PHE A 99 12.31 12.11 10.44
CA PHE A 99 10.93 11.91 10.87
C PHE A 99 9.99 12.92 10.20
N VAL A 100 10.35 14.20 10.16
CA VAL A 100 9.55 15.26 9.49
C VAL A 100 9.42 14.98 7.99
N ALA A 101 10.52 14.60 7.33
CA ALA A 101 10.47 14.24 5.90
C ALA A 101 9.56 13.04 5.64
N ALA A 102 9.65 11.98 6.46
CA ALA A 102 8.77 10.82 6.34
C ALA A 102 7.30 11.18 6.60
N ALA A 103 7.02 12.06 7.57
CA ALA A 103 5.67 12.53 7.85
C ALA A 103 5.09 13.30 6.66
N ALA A 104 5.89 14.19 6.04
CA ALA A 104 5.48 14.87 4.81
C ALA A 104 5.14 13.88 3.69
N VAL A 105 5.95 12.85 3.49
CA VAL A 105 5.69 11.79 2.50
C VAL A 105 4.42 11.00 2.81
N ALA A 106 4.19 10.63 4.06
CA ALA A 106 2.96 9.93 4.46
C ALA A 106 1.72 10.79 4.20
N GLU A 107 1.78 12.09 4.49
CA GLU A 107 0.68 13.03 4.20
C GLU A 107 0.48 13.24 2.69
N ARG A 108 1.55 13.24 1.89
CA ARG A 108 1.44 13.22 0.41
C ARG A 108 0.69 11.97 -0.06
N GLY A 109 0.92 10.83 0.56
CA GLY A 109 0.17 9.59 0.35
C GLY A 109 -1.31 9.67 0.78
N ASN A 110 -1.65 10.63 1.64
CA ASN A 110 -3.02 11.01 2.00
C ASN A 110 -3.56 12.17 1.14
N GLU A 111 -2.96 12.40 -0.03
CA GLU A 111 -3.36 13.42 -0.99
C GLU A 111 -3.15 14.88 -0.52
N ALA A 112 -2.42 15.11 0.57
CA ALA A 112 -2.10 16.46 1.03
C ALA A 112 -1.32 17.22 -0.04
N THR A 113 -1.71 18.47 -0.30
CA THR A 113 -1.04 19.35 -1.24
C THR A 113 0.21 19.97 -0.61
N TRP A 114 1.19 20.35 -1.44
CA TRP A 114 2.39 21.07 -0.96
C TRP A 114 2.09 22.35 -0.19
N ARG A 115 0.97 23.00 -0.52
CA ARG A 115 0.49 24.18 0.21
C ARG A 115 0.06 23.81 1.63
N GLU A 116 -0.74 22.75 1.81
CA GLU A 116 -1.17 22.31 3.15
C GLU A 116 0.02 21.88 4.02
N LEU A 117 0.99 21.17 3.42
CA LEU A 117 2.22 20.80 4.13
C LEU A 117 3.07 22.03 4.49
N GLY A 118 3.15 23.01 3.59
CA GLY A 118 3.81 24.29 3.84
C GLY A 118 3.15 25.05 4.98
N ASP A 119 1.82 25.19 4.94
CA ASP A 119 1.03 25.86 5.97
C ASP A 119 1.23 25.20 7.35
N ALA A 120 1.20 23.87 7.41
CA ALA A 120 1.45 23.10 8.63
C ALA A 120 2.86 23.31 9.20
N ALA A 121 3.86 23.52 8.34
CA ALA A 121 5.24 23.74 8.73
C ALA A 121 5.65 25.23 8.82
N GLY A 122 4.70 26.16 8.62
CA GLY A 122 4.97 27.60 8.67
C GLY A 122 5.85 28.11 7.51
N MET A 123 5.77 27.50 6.33
CA MET A 123 6.52 27.87 5.13
C MET A 123 5.65 27.92 3.88
N SER A 124 6.16 28.51 2.79
CA SER A 124 5.43 28.52 1.52
C SER A 124 5.33 27.11 0.90
N GLY A 125 4.27 26.84 0.14
CA GLY A 125 4.13 25.56 -0.57
C GLY A 125 5.25 25.28 -1.57
N SER A 126 5.84 26.31 -2.21
CA SER A 126 7.03 26.12 -3.05
C SER A 126 8.27 25.72 -2.25
N THR A 127 8.42 26.26 -1.04
CA THR A 127 9.51 25.88 -0.14
C THR A 127 9.33 24.43 0.28
N ALA A 128 8.13 24.04 0.76
CA ALA A 128 7.80 22.66 1.12
C ALA A 128 8.10 21.66 0.00
N HIS A 129 7.65 21.96 -1.23
CA HIS A 129 7.97 21.14 -2.40
C HIS A 129 9.49 21.03 -2.61
N SER A 130 10.23 22.14 -2.62
CA SER A 130 11.69 22.08 -2.81
C SER A 130 12.42 21.32 -1.70
N THR A 131 11.89 21.35 -0.47
CA THR A 131 12.50 20.72 0.70
C THR A 131 12.25 19.20 0.73
N TRP A 132 11.05 18.73 0.36
CA TRP A 132 10.67 17.33 0.54
C TRP A 132 10.50 16.51 -0.74
N LYS A 133 10.59 17.12 -1.93
CA LYS A 133 10.49 16.39 -3.21
C LYS A 133 11.48 15.23 -3.31
N SER A 134 12.73 15.42 -2.87
CA SER A 134 13.73 14.35 -2.91
C SER A 134 13.34 13.21 -1.97
N ALA A 135 12.85 13.50 -0.77
CA ALA A 135 12.38 12.49 0.16
C ALA A 135 11.17 11.70 -0.39
N GLU A 136 10.25 12.35 -1.10
CA GLU A 136 9.14 11.67 -1.79
C GLU A 136 9.64 10.73 -2.90
N ALA A 137 10.63 11.16 -3.69
CA ALA A 137 11.23 10.33 -4.74
C ALA A 137 12.05 9.15 -4.17
N ASP A 138 12.80 9.39 -3.09
CA ASP A 138 13.57 8.35 -2.38
C ASP A 138 12.62 7.32 -1.76
N TRP A 139 11.51 7.78 -1.17
CA TRP A 139 10.47 6.91 -0.63
C TRP A 139 9.80 6.06 -1.73
N GLU A 140 9.38 6.65 -2.84
CA GLU A 140 8.79 5.91 -3.96
C GLU A 140 9.75 4.81 -4.45
N THR A 141 11.05 5.13 -4.49
CA THR A 141 12.09 4.15 -4.84
C THR A 141 12.15 3.02 -3.83
N ALA A 142 12.27 3.34 -2.54
CA ALA A 142 12.32 2.33 -1.49
C ALA A 142 11.04 1.47 -1.45
N TYR A 143 9.88 2.07 -1.70
CA TYR A 143 8.59 1.38 -1.76
C TYR A 143 8.52 0.40 -2.93
N LEU A 144 8.96 0.81 -4.12
CA LEU A 144 9.02 -0.08 -5.29
C LEU A 144 10.03 -1.22 -5.09
N ASP A 145 11.10 -1.00 -4.35
CA ASP A 145 12.05 -2.05 -3.97
C ASP A 145 11.40 -3.04 -2.97
N VAL A 146 10.63 -2.55 -2.00
CA VAL A 146 9.82 -3.39 -1.09
C VAL A 146 8.78 -4.21 -1.87
N LEU A 147 8.10 -3.61 -2.86
CA LEU A 147 7.16 -4.33 -3.72
C LEU A 147 7.86 -5.41 -4.55
N SER A 148 9.05 -5.10 -5.10
CA SER A 148 9.85 -6.06 -5.86
C SER A 148 10.20 -7.29 -5.00
N ALA A 149 10.66 -7.05 -3.78
CA ALA A 149 10.95 -8.08 -2.80
C ALA A 149 9.69 -8.89 -2.41
N ALA A 150 8.56 -8.23 -2.19
CA ALA A 150 7.28 -8.89 -1.89
C ALA A 150 6.80 -9.79 -3.05
N VAL A 151 6.99 -9.35 -4.30
CA VAL A 151 6.71 -10.14 -5.51
C VAL A 151 7.58 -11.39 -5.60
N LEU A 152 8.85 -11.27 -5.23
CA LEU A 152 9.80 -12.38 -5.12
C LEU A 152 9.53 -13.31 -3.92
N GLY A 153 8.70 -12.88 -2.95
CA GLY A 153 8.40 -13.60 -1.73
C GLY A 153 9.47 -13.48 -0.65
N ASP A 154 10.19 -12.36 -0.59
CA ASP A 154 11.22 -12.11 0.42
C ASP A 154 10.59 -11.73 1.79
N PRO A 155 10.87 -12.50 2.87
CA PRO A 155 10.30 -12.27 4.20
C PRO A 155 10.98 -11.15 5.01
N ASP A 156 12.16 -10.65 4.64
CA ASP A 156 12.93 -9.73 5.49
C ASP A 156 12.37 -8.29 5.52
N LEU A 157 11.49 -7.95 4.58
CA LEU A 157 10.78 -6.67 4.53
C LEU A 157 9.36 -6.73 5.11
N ASP A 158 9.07 -7.75 5.93
CA ASP A 158 7.74 -7.97 6.50
C ASP A 158 7.28 -6.79 7.38
N ALA A 159 6.35 -6.01 6.82
CA ALA A 159 5.68 -4.91 7.49
C ALA A 159 4.89 -5.38 8.73
N THR A 160 4.44 -6.64 8.76
CA THR A 160 3.75 -7.24 9.90
C THR A 160 4.68 -7.33 11.10
N ARG A 161 5.89 -7.88 10.91
CA ARG A 161 6.94 -7.91 11.94
C ARG A 161 7.32 -6.51 12.41
N ARG A 162 7.41 -5.53 11.49
CA ARG A 162 7.67 -4.12 11.85
C ARG A 162 6.56 -3.55 12.73
N ALA A 163 5.30 -3.79 12.39
CA ALA A 163 4.15 -3.34 13.17
C ALA A 163 4.11 -4.00 14.56
N ALA A 164 4.33 -5.31 14.64
CA ALA A 164 4.37 -6.03 15.93
C ALA A 164 5.48 -5.50 16.87
N ARG A 165 6.64 -5.11 16.32
CA ARG A 165 7.70 -4.45 17.09
C ARG A 165 7.26 -3.09 17.63
N LEU A 166 6.54 -2.31 16.82
CA LEU A 166 5.99 -1.03 17.25
C LEU A 166 4.90 -1.20 18.32
N ASP A 167 4.03 -2.20 18.18
CA ASP A 167 3.02 -2.54 19.20
C ASP A 167 3.68 -2.87 20.54
N THR A 168 4.76 -3.66 20.51
CA THR A 168 5.57 -3.98 21.70
C THR A 168 6.18 -2.71 22.30
N TRP A 169 6.73 -1.82 21.46
CA TRP A 169 7.32 -0.57 21.92
C TRP A 169 6.29 0.38 22.55
N ILE A 170 5.10 0.52 21.95
CA ILE A 170 4.00 1.35 22.47
C ILE A 170 3.53 0.81 23.83
N GLY A 171 3.35 -0.52 23.94
CA GLY A 171 2.98 -1.16 25.21
C GLY A 171 4.00 -0.94 26.32
N ALA A 172 5.30 -0.99 26.01
CA ALA A 172 6.37 -0.78 26.98
C ALA A 172 6.48 0.66 27.48
N HIS A 173 6.06 1.65 26.68
CA HIS A 173 6.23 3.08 26.99
C HIS A 173 4.95 3.78 27.41
N GLY A 174 3.91 3.02 27.78
CA GLY A 174 2.67 3.56 28.32
C GLY A 174 1.85 4.31 27.27
N GLY A 175 1.59 3.66 26.13
CA GLY A 175 0.57 4.13 25.19
C GLY A 175 -0.72 4.44 25.95
N ASP A 176 -1.35 5.57 25.61
CA ASP A 176 -2.65 5.94 26.15
C ASP A 176 -3.63 4.77 25.98
N GLU A 177 -4.31 4.31 27.03
CA GLU A 177 -5.30 3.23 26.91
C GLU A 177 -6.47 3.62 26.00
N SER A 178 -6.67 4.94 25.78
CA SER A 178 -7.61 5.46 24.79
C SER A 178 -7.03 5.53 23.37
N ALA A 179 -5.76 5.17 23.18
CA ALA A 179 -5.14 5.13 21.87
C ALA A 179 -5.82 4.07 20.99
N PRO A 180 -6.05 4.38 19.72
CA PRO A 180 -6.71 3.50 18.77
C PRO A 180 -5.86 2.26 18.44
N GLY A 181 -6.03 1.18 19.20
CA GLY A 181 -5.62 -0.20 18.88
C GLY A 181 -4.12 -0.42 18.55
N PRO A 182 -3.73 -1.67 18.27
CA PRO A 182 -2.39 -1.98 17.79
C PRO A 182 -2.17 -1.44 16.36
N VAL A 183 -0.96 -0.96 16.06
CA VAL A 183 -0.48 -0.51 14.75
C VAL A 183 -0.76 -1.56 13.69
N ALA A 184 -0.51 -2.84 13.99
CA ALA A 184 -0.76 -3.92 13.05
C ALA A 184 -2.23 -3.98 12.59
N ALA A 185 -3.18 -3.69 13.47
CA ALA A 185 -4.61 -3.70 13.15
C ALA A 185 -5.06 -2.51 12.29
N ARG A 186 -4.19 -1.50 12.10
CA ARG A 186 -4.48 -0.30 11.31
C ARG A 186 -3.76 -0.27 9.97
N LEU A 187 -2.86 -1.23 9.74
CA LEU A 187 -2.25 -1.37 8.43
C LEU A 187 -3.30 -1.83 7.43
N GLU A 188 -3.45 -1.06 6.37
CA GLU A 188 -4.38 -1.36 5.30
C GLU A 188 -3.70 -2.26 4.29
N LEU A 189 -4.39 -3.35 3.99
CA LEU A 189 -4.03 -4.24 2.91
C LEU A 189 -4.33 -3.56 1.58
N LEU A 190 -3.47 -3.83 0.60
CA LEU A 190 -3.67 -3.38 -0.76
C LEU A 190 -4.89 -4.10 -1.34
N SER A 191 -5.87 -3.35 -1.85
CA SER A 191 -6.99 -3.94 -2.58
C SER A 191 -6.48 -4.58 -3.87
N THR A 192 -7.23 -5.50 -4.45
CA THR A 192 -6.84 -6.14 -5.73
C THR A 192 -6.65 -5.12 -6.86
N ASP A 193 -7.51 -4.09 -6.93
CA ASP A 193 -7.35 -2.99 -7.89
C ASP A 193 -6.09 -2.17 -7.61
N GLY A 194 -5.84 -1.86 -6.33
CA GLY A 194 -4.63 -1.14 -5.92
C GLY A 194 -3.37 -1.94 -6.24
N GLU A 195 -3.40 -3.26 -6.06
CA GLU A 195 -2.29 -4.14 -6.39
C GLU A 195 -2.02 -4.14 -7.89
N ALA A 196 -3.06 -4.21 -8.72
CA ALA A 196 -2.92 -4.12 -10.17
C ALA A 196 -2.24 -2.80 -10.60
N GLU A 197 -2.61 -1.68 -9.97
CA GLU A 197 -2.00 -0.38 -10.22
C GLU A 197 -0.51 -0.37 -9.82
N GLN A 198 -0.18 -0.89 -8.63
CA GLN A 198 1.20 -0.91 -8.15
C GLN A 198 2.10 -1.81 -9.00
N LEU A 199 1.61 -2.98 -9.42
CA LEU A 199 2.34 -3.85 -10.35
C LEU A 199 2.56 -3.17 -11.71
N ALA A 200 1.61 -2.35 -12.17
CA ALA A 200 1.78 -1.57 -13.40
C ALA A 200 2.84 -0.46 -13.27
N ARG A 201 2.92 0.20 -12.10
CA ARG A 201 3.98 1.17 -11.80
C ARG A 201 5.34 0.49 -11.74
N LEU A 202 5.43 -0.67 -11.09
CA LEU A 202 6.67 -1.46 -11.02
C LEU A 202 7.13 -1.91 -12.41
N ASP A 203 6.21 -2.40 -13.25
CA ASP A 203 6.48 -2.77 -14.66
C ASP A 203 7.03 -1.57 -15.45
N THR A 204 6.40 -0.40 -15.31
CA THR A 204 6.87 0.85 -15.95
C THR A 204 8.29 1.20 -15.50
N ARG A 205 8.58 1.16 -14.20
CA ARG A 205 9.92 1.42 -13.65
C ARG A 205 10.97 0.47 -14.20
N LEU A 206 10.65 -0.83 -14.30
CA LEU A 206 11.59 -1.81 -14.86
C LEU A 206 11.88 -1.56 -16.34
N LEU A 207 10.89 -1.08 -17.10
CA LEU A 207 11.07 -0.71 -18.51
C LEU A 207 11.86 0.59 -18.71
N GLU A 208 11.80 1.52 -17.74
CA GLU A 208 12.54 2.78 -17.77
C GLU A 208 14.02 2.62 -17.36
N GLN A 209 14.39 1.51 -16.74
CA GLN A 209 15.79 1.22 -16.43
C GLN A 209 16.55 0.90 -17.72
N ASP A 210 17.66 1.59 -17.96
CA ASP A 210 18.56 1.35 -19.12
C ASP A 210 19.26 -0.03 -19.10
N THR A 211 18.93 -0.88 -18.12
CA THR A 211 19.49 -2.21 -17.91
C THR A 211 18.43 -3.25 -18.17
N GLU A 212 18.83 -4.40 -18.72
CA GLU A 212 17.93 -5.54 -18.86
C GLU A 212 17.37 -5.93 -17.49
N PRO A 213 16.04 -6.03 -17.32
CA PRO A 213 15.44 -6.32 -16.03
C PRO A 213 15.88 -7.70 -15.55
N ASP A 214 16.02 -7.87 -14.24
CA ASP A 214 16.29 -9.18 -13.66
C ASP A 214 15.20 -10.18 -14.12
N PRO A 215 15.56 -11.24 -14.86
CA PRO A 215 14.59 -12.17 -15.42
C PRO A 215 13.78 -12.88 -14.33
N GLU A 216 14.34 -13.08 -13.14
CA GLU A 216 13.62 -13.68 -12.02
C GLU A 216 12.53 -12.75 -11.49
N LEU A 217 12.88 -11.49 -11.23
CA LEU A 217 11.93 -10.46 -10.82
C LEU A 217 10.84 -10.27 -11.88
N TYR A 218 11.21 -10.22 -13.15
CA TYR A 218 10.24 -10.04 -14.23
C TYR A 218 9.28 -11.22 -14.35
N ALA A 219 9.78 -12.46 -14.26
CA ALA A 219 8.95 -13.66 -14.23
C ALA A 219 7.96 -13.65 -13.03
N ALA A 220 8.46 -13.28 -11.84
CA ALA A 220 7.65 -13.18 -10.62
C ALA A 220 6.56 -12.10 -10.75
N LEU A 221 6.90 -10.95 -11.33
CA LEU A 221 5.99 -9.84 -11.59
C LEU A 221 4.85 -10.26 -12.54
N VAL A 222 5.19 -10.87 -13.67
CA VAL A 222 4.20 -11.34 -14.65
C VAL A 222 3.29 -12.41 -14.04
N LEU A 223 3.85 -13.33 -13.25
CA LEU A 223 3.06 -14.33 -12.53
C LEU A 223 2.10 -13.69 -11.52
N ARG A 224 2.58 -12.73 -10.73
CA ARG A 224 1.74 -12.04 -9.75
C ARG A 224 0.62 -11.24 -10.43
N ARG A 225 0.91 -10.61 -11.57
CA ARG A 225 -0.11 -9.93 -12.39
C ARG A 225 -1.19 -10.90 -12.87
N ALA A 226 -0.81 -12.11 -13.27
CA ALA A 226 -1.79 -13.13 -13.62
C ALA A 226 -2.68 -13.52 -12.43
N GLU A 227 -2.13 -13.65 -11.22
CA GLU A 227 -2.91 -13.93 -10.01
C GLU A 227 -3.90 -12.79 -9.70
N VAL A 228 -3.44 -11.54 -9.79
CA VAL A 228 -4.29 -10.34 -9.58
C VAL A 228 -5.40 -10.27 -10.64
N ASP A 229 -5.09 -10.55 -11.91
CA ASP A 229 -6.10 -10.59 -12.97
C ASP A 229 -7.20 -11.64 -12.70
N GLU A 230 -6.84 -12.81 -12.16
CA GLU A 230 -7.84 -13.82 -11.79
C GLU A 230 -8.73 -13.38 -10.64
N ALA A 231 -8.14 -12.74 -9.62
CA ALA A 231 -8.88 -12.19 -8.50
C ALA A 231 -9.86 -11.09 -8.97
N LEU A 232 -9.41 -10.17 -9.83
CA LEU A 232 -10.28 -9.16 -10.44
C LEU A 232 -11.42 -9.77 -11.26
N ALA A 233 -11.13 -10.85 -12.00
CA ALA A 233 -12.13 -11.53 -12.82
C ALA A 233 -13.32 -12.05 -12.00
N ALA A 234 -13.13 -12.36 -10.71
CA ALA A 234 -14.20 -12.84 -9.83
C ALA A 234 -15.28 -11.78 -9.56
N ALA A 235 -14.91 -10.49 -9.54
CA ALA A 235 -15.81 -9.38 -9.27
C ALA A 235 -16.50 -8.80 -10.53
N LEU A 236 -16.09 -9.23 -11.74
CA LEU A 236 -16.52 -8.63 -13.00
C LEU A 236 -17.74 -9.33 -13.63
N ALA A 237 -18.51 -8.57 -14.41
CA ALA A 237 -19.60 -9.09 -15.24
C ALA A 237 -19.10 -10.17 -16.22
N PRO A 238 -19.94 -11.15 -16.65
CA PRO A 238 -19.48 -12.34 -17.38
C PRO A 238 -18.64 -12.08 -18.63
N ARG A 239 -18.94 -11.01 -19.39
CA ARG A 239 -18.16 -10.63 -20.58
C ARG A 239 -16.75 -10.16 -20.20
N LEU A 240 -16.65 -9.25 -19.23
CA LEU A 240 -15.39 -8.69 -18.75
C LEU A 240 -14.57 -9.74 -18.00
N ARG A 241 -15.22 -10.60 -17.21
CA ARG A 241 -14.59 -11.77 -16.57
C ARG A 241 -13.84 -12.66 -17.57
N ARG A 242 -14.45 -12.98 -18.73
CA ARG A 242 -13.77 -13.77 -19.78
C ARG A 242 -12.60 -13.05 -20.41
N GLU A 243 -12.64 -11.73 -20.51
CA GLU A 243 -11.50 -10.95 -20.98
C GLU A 243 -10.37 -10.95 -19.97
N GLN A 244 -10.69 -10.71 -18.70
CA GLN A 244 -9.72 -10.71 -17.61
C GLN A 244 -9.05 -12.08 -17.43
N LEU A 245 -9.82 -13.19 -17.48
CA LEU A 245 -9.25 -14.54 -17.44
C LEU A 245 -8.36 -14.85 -18.66
N ARG A 246 -8.66 -14.28 -19.83
CA ARG A 246 -7.77 -14.42 -21.00
C ARG A 246 -6.46 -13.67 -20.80
N ARG A 247 -6.48 -12.48 -20.17
CA ARG A 247 -5.27 -11.73 -19.80
C ARG A 247 -4.44 -12.51 -18.78
N ALA A 248 -5.07 -13.04 -17.72
CA ALA A 248 -4.41 -13.90 -16.75
C ALA A 248 -3.74 -15.13 -17.40
N ALA A 249 -4.46 -15.82 -18.29
CA ALA A 249 -3.92 -16.99 -18.99
C ALA A 249 -2.72 -16.63 -19.90
N ALA A 250 -2.79 -15.49 -20.59
CA ALA A 250 -1.68 -14.98 -21.40
C ALA A 250 -0.47 -14.63 -20.53
N ASN A 251 -0.68 -13.94 -19.40
CA ASN A 251 0.37 -13.61 -18.44
C ASN A 251 1.02 -14.88 -17.87
N ARG A 252 0.25 -15.92 -17.51
CA ARG A 252 0.83 -17.21 -17.09
C ARG A 252 1.63 -17.90 -18.19
N ALA A 253 1.14 -17.88 -19.43
CA ALA A 253 1.88 -18.46 -20.54
C ALA A 253 3.23 -17.75 -20.72
N TYR A 254 3.23 -16.42 -20.66
CA TYR A 254 4.46 -15.64 -20.74
C TYR A 254 5.40 -15.86 -19.56
N ALA A 255 4.87 -15.92 -18.33
CA ALA A 255 5.65 -16.28 -17.15
C ALA A 255 6.30 -17.68 -17.28
N ARG A 256 5.64 -18.66 -17.91
CA ARG A 256 6.25 -19.98 -18.18
C ARG A 256 7.43 -19.88 -19.14
N GLU A 257 7.34 -19.03 -20.17
CA GLU A 257 8.44 -18.79 -21.11
C GLU A 257 9.64 -18.19 -20.37
N LEU A 258 9.43 -17.15 -19.55
CA LEU A 258 10.48 -16.53 -18.74
C LEU A 258 11.10 -17.52 -17.74
N VAL A 259 10.28 -18.29 -17.03
CA VAL A 259 10.74 -19.30 -16.05
C VAL A 259 11.56 -20.41 -16.71
N ALA A 260 11.32 -20.74 -17.98
CA ALA A 260 12.10 -21.74 -18.71
C ALA A 260 13.55 -21.30 -18.95
N GLU A 261 13.81 -19.99 -18.93
CA GLU A 261 15.14 -19.40 -19.10
C GLU A 261 15.90 -19.23 -17.77
N LEU A 262 15.22 -19.41 -16.63
CA LEU A 262 15.81 -19.26 -15.29
C LEU A 262 16.68 -20.47 -14.89
N PRO A 263 17.65 -20.27 -13.97
CA PRO A 263 18.40 -21.37 -13.36
C PRO A 263 17.47 -22.43 -12.76
N ALA A 264 17.80 -23.71 -12.91
CA ALA A 264 16.89 -24.82 -12.59
C ALA A 264 16.34 -24.79 -11.15
N ALA A 265 17.14 -24.36 -10.17
CA ALA A 265 16.73 -24.22 -8.77
C ALA A 265 15.66 -23.12 -8.59
N VAL A 266 15.85 -21.97 -9.25
CA VAL A 266 14.89 -20.86 -9.25
C VAL A 266 13.62 -21.25 -10.00
N ALA A 267 13.77 -21.83 -11.19
CA ALA A 267 12.65 -22.26 -12.02
C ALA A 267 11.75 -23.28 -11.30
N ALA A 268 12.31 -24.17 -10.48
CA ALA A 268 11.54 -25.13 -9.70
C ALA A 268 10.53 -24.47 -8.76
N ARG A 269 10.91 -23.38 -8.07
CA ARG A 269 10.03 -22.61 -7.17
C ARG A 269 8.83 -22.01 -7.90
N TYR A 270 9.04 -21.52 -9.13
CA TYR A 270 7.96 -20.91 -9.90
C TYR A 270 7.06 -21.92 -10.61
N ARG A 271 7.56 -23.09 -10.99
CA ARG A 271 6.73 -24.14 -11.62
C ARG A 271 5.59 -24.58 -10.72
N GLU A 272 5.87 -24.82 -9.44
CA GLU A 272 4.84 -25.17 -8.44
C GLU A 272 3.73 -24.11 -8.37
N ARG A 273 4.14 -22.83 -8.36
CA ARG A 273 3.23 -21.69 -8.31
C ARG A 273 2.45 -21.47 -9.62
N LEU A 274 3.04 -21.81 -10.76
CA LEU A 274 2.42 -21.75 -12.11
C LEU A 274 1.39 -22.87 -12.35
N ASP A 275 1.56 -24.00 -11.70
CA ASP A 275 0.71 -25.18 -11.84
C ASP A 275 -0.45 -25.21 -10.82
N THR A 276 -0.44 -24.30 -9.84
CA THR A 276 -1.49 -24.18 -8.82
C THR A 276 -2.57 -23.18 -9.26
N PRO A 277 -3.77 -23.63 -9.67
CA PRO A 277 -4.87 -22.72 -9.99
C PRO A 277 -5.47 -22.14 -8.70
N LYS A 278 -5.23 -20.85 -8.42
CA LYS A 278 -5.83 -20.14 -7.26
C LYS A 278 -7.34 -19.92 -7.35
N ILE A 279 -7.96 -20.20 -8.51
CA ILE A 279 -9.39 -19.96 -8.76
C ILE A 279 -10.29 -20.72 -7.76
N ALA A 280 -9.81 -21.83 -7.18
CA ALA A 280 -10.60 -22.63 -6.22
C ALA A 280 -10.75 -21.97 -4.84
N GLU A 281 -9.79 -21.14 -4.42
CA GLU A 281 -9.75 -20.60 -3.05
C GLU A 281 -10.62 -19.34 -2.89
N TYR A 282 -10.64 -18.47 -3.91
CA TYR A 282 -11.43 -17.23 -3.89
C TYR A 282 -12.93 -17.43 -4.12
N ALA A 283 -13.36 -18.60 -4.60
CA ALA A 283 -14.77 -18.93 -4.73
C ALA A 283 -15.39 -19.40 -3.40
N SER A 284 -14.56 -19.68 -2.39
CA SER A 284 -14.96 -20.26 -1.10
C SER A 284 -14.97 -19.24 0.05
N SER A 285 -14.43 -18.03 -0.11
CA SER A 285 -14.71 -17.00 0.87
C SER A 285 -16.14 -16.54 0.64
N ASP A 286 -17.02 -16.85 1.59
CA ASP A 286 -18.35 -16.26 1.72
C ASP A 286 -18.17 -14.74 1.87
N VAL A 287 -17.93 -14.05 0.77
CA VAL A 287 -18.15 -12.61 0.67
C VAL A 287 -19.67 -12.48 0.78
N PRO A 288 -20.20 -11.92 1.88
CA PRO A 288 -21.63 -11.77 2.03
C PRO A 288 -22.13 -11.02 0.79
N ALA A 289 -23.18 -11.58 0.17
CA ALA A 289 -23.81 -10.97 -0.98
C ALA A 289 -24.02 -9.47 -0.70
N PRO A 290 -23.70 -8.58 -1.66
CA PRO A 290 -23.82 -7.15 -1.44
C PRO A 290 -25.21 -6.86 -0.88
N VAL A 291 -25.26 -6.30 0.33
CA VAL A 291 -26.51 -5.95 0.99
C VAL A 291 -27.29 -5.08 0.00
N PRO A 292 -28.53 -5.46 -0.37
CA PRO A 292 -29.30 -4.68 -1.32
C PRO A 292 -29.43 -3.26 -0.77
N ILE A 293 -28.83 -2.30 -1.49
CA ILE A 293 -28.98 -0.88 -1.17
C ILE A 293 -30.48 -0.59 -1.26
N PRO A 294 -31.13 -0.11 -0.18
CA PRO A 294 -32.53 0.23 -0.24
C PRO A 294 -32.71 1.26 -1.37
N THR A 295 -33.54 0.90 -2.34
CA THR A 295 -33.93 1.81 -3.41
C THR A 295 -34.69 2.96 -2.76
N VAL A 296 -33.99 4.07 -2.50
CA VAL A 296 -34.64 5.32 -2.14
C VAL A 296 -35.38 5.78 -3.38
N VAL A 297 -36.67 5.44 -3.45
CA VAL A 297 -37.59 6.04 -4.41
C VAL A 297 -37.67 7.52 -4.02
N ALA A 298 -36.86 8.36 -4.66
CA ALA A 298 -36.99 9.80 -4.58
C ALA A 298 -38.35 10.16 -5.20
N SER A 299 -39.35 10.35 -4.33
CA SER A 299 -40.62 10.95 -4.71
C SER A 299 -40.37 12.41 -5.04
N ILE A 300 -40.10 12.71 -6.31
CA ILE A 300 -39.98 14.07 -6.82
C ILE A 300 -41.39 14.69 -6.77
N GLY A 301 -41.65 15.46 -5.71
CA GLY A 301 -42.82 16.33 -5.65
C GLY A 301 -42.67 17.50 -6.63
N PRO A 302 -43.78 18.05 -7.17
CA PRO A 302 -43.74 19.11 -8.15
C PRO A 302 -43.20 20.41 -7.53
N THR A 303 -42.15 20.96 -8.15
CA THR A 303 -41.61 22.28 -7.84
C THR A 303 -42.56 23.36 -8.39
N GLU A 304 -43.19 24.11 -7.48
CA GLU A 304 -43.89 25.35 -7.81
C GLU A 304 -42.91 26.37 -8.38
N SER A 305 -43.30 26.94 -9.53
CA SER A 305 -42.60 28.01 -10.21
C SER A 305 -42.85 29.33 -9.49
N ALA A 306 -41.81 29.93 -8.92
CA ALA A 306 -41.83 31.32 -8.49
C ALA A 306 -41.17 32.18 -9.58
N THR A 307 -42.01 32.96 -10.26
CA THR A 307 -41.65 34.11 -11.10
C THR A 307 -40.81 35.11 -10.31
N ALA A 308 -39.60 35.39 -10.79
CA ALA A 308 -38.81 36.53 -10.34
C ALA A 308 -38.79 37.59 -11.45
N GLU A 309 -39.33 38.74 -11.08
CA GLU A 309 -39.44 40.00 -11.79
C GLU A 309 -38.09 40.49 -12.32
N SER A 310 -38.11 40.88 -13.58
CA SER A 310 -37.09 41.68 -14.25
C SER A 310 -37.26 43.13 -13.82
N ASP A 311 -36.27 43.73 -13.18
CA ASP A 311 -36.22 45.19 -13.12
C ASP A 311 -34.79 45.77 -13.25
N SER A 312 -34.60 46.39 -14.40
CA SER A 312 -33.89 47.63 -14.70
C SER A 312 -32.48 47.89 -14.13
N ALA A 313 -31.51 47.94 -15.04
CA ALA A 313 -30.43 48.94 -15.01
C ALA A 313 -31.04 50.36 -15.17
N PRO A 314 -30.33 51.47 -14.85
CA PRO A 314 -29.40 52.04 -15.84
C PRO A 314 -28.23 52.82 -15.15
N PRO A 315 -27.52 53.79 -15.77
CA PRO A 315 -26.06 53.78 -15.80
C PRO A 315 -25.41 54.96 -15.04
N LEU A 316 -24.12 54.83 -14.72
CA LEU A 316 -23.00 55.71 -15.09
C LEU A 316 -21.70 55.19 -14.48
#